data_AF-S4NN14-F1
#
_entry.id   AF-S4NN14-F1
#
_cell.length_a   1.000
_cell.length_b   1.000
_cell.length_c   1.000
_cell.angle_alpha   90.00
_cell.angle_beta   90.00
_cell.angle_gamma   90.00
#
_symmetry.space_group_name_H-M   'P 1'
#
loop_
_entity.id
_entity.type
_entity.pdbx_description
1 polymer ?
#
loop_
_entity_poly.entity_id
_entity_poly.type
_entity_poly.pdbx_seq_one_letter_code
_entity_poly.pdbx_strand_id
1 'polypeptide(L)'
;MRRVWLQQTTIGLSLYDVTGQGYLTEHDLGSYIAELVPSLAALDGLDSSFTPFYVCTAARKFLFFLDPLRARRVRIRDVLSCSFLDDLLELREEDLPMDLQEQNWFSAASALRVYGQYLNLDRDQNGMLSINDLAGYGSGTLTRAFLQRVIQQCMTYDGEMDYKSYLDLVLALENRREPAALAYLFRVLDINSQGYLDAFTLNYFFKAIQEQMVAHGAEPVNFDDVKDEIFDMIRPEHPSRITLQDLIRSGHGHTAVSILLELHGFWAYENREALAAAGDHA
;
A
#
# COMPACT_ATOMS: atom_id res chain seq x y z
N MET A 1 10.77 -0.78 -32.66
CA MET A 1 11.38 -0.31 -31.40
C MET A 1 10.95 -1.14 -30.19
N ARG A 2 9.64 -1.29 -29.88
CA ARG A 2 9.15 -2.07 -28.73
C ARG A 2 9.71 -3.51 -28.59
N ARG A 3 9.89 -4.23 -29.70
CA ARG A 3 10.38 -5.64 -29.69
C ARG A 3 11.87 -5.78 -29.32
N VAL A 4 12.71 -4.87 -29.80
CA VAL A 4 14.15 -4.82 -29.49
C VAL A 4 14.35 -4.37 -28.04
N TRP A 5 13.53 -3.43 -27.59
CA TRP A 5 13.53 -2.95 -26.21
C TRP A 5 13.11 -4.04 -25.21
N LEU A 6 12.00 -4.75 -25.47
CA LEU A 6 11.60 -5.88 -24.62
C LEU A 6 12.69 -6.93 -24.55
N GLN A 7 13.40 -7.19 -25.67
CA GLN A 7 14.54 -8.10 -25.68
C GLN A 7 15.70 -7.60 -24.83
N GLN A 8 16.06 -6.31 -24.93
CA GLN A 8 17.11 -5.72 -24.10
C GLN A 8 16.77 -5.75 -22.61
N THR A 9 15.55 -5.38 -22.23
CA THR A 9 15.10 -5.43 -20.83
C THR A 9 14.99 -6.86 -20.31
N THR A 10 14.53 -7.79 -21.16
CA THR A 10 14.52 -9.23 -20.82
C THR A 10 15.92 -9.74 -20.57
N ILE A 11 16.88 -9.42 -21.45
CA ILE A 11 18.28 -9.79 -21.28
C ILE A 11 18.82 -9.17 -19.99
N GLY A 12 18.58 -7.87 -19.77
CA GLY A 12 19.00 -7.15 -18.57
C GLY A 12 18.51 -7.82 -17.29
N LEU A 13 17.21 -8.08 -17.16
CA LEU A 13 16.64 -8.77 -15.99
C LEU A 13 17.18 -10.20 -15.83
N SER A 14 17.37 -10.92 -16.93
CA SER A 14 17.87 -12.31 -16.91
C SER A 14 19.31 -12.41 -16.40
N LEU A 15 20.12 -11.34 -16.49
CA LEU A 15 21.48 -11.30 -15.94
C LEU A 15 21.49 -11.37 -14.40
N TYR A 16 20.39 -10.98 -13.74
CA TYR A 16 20.25 -11.01 -12.28
C TYR A 16 19.50 -12.24 -11.77
N ASP A 17 19.00 -13.11 -12.65
CA ASP A 17 18.46 -14.41 -12.24
C ASP A 17 19.60 -15.38 -11.95
N VAL A 18 20.18 -15.25 -10.75
CA VAL A 18 21.29 -16.08 -10.27
C VAL A 18 20.95 -17.57 -10.33
N THR A 19 19.67 -17.93 -10.17
CA THR A 19 19.20 -19.32 -10.12
C THR A 19 18.86 -19.91 -11.49
N GLY A 20 18.68 -19.07 -12.52
CA GLY A 20 18.19 -19.46 -13.84
C GLY A 20 16.75 -20.01 -13.85
N GLN A 21 15.94 -19.71 -12.84
CA GLN A 21 14.58 -20.25 -12.69
C GLN A 21 13.48 -19.33 -13.25
N GLY A 22 13.83 -18.16 -13.78
CA GLY A 22 12.92 -17.14 -14.27
C GLY A 22 12.33 -16.25 -13.16
N TYR A 23 12.98 -16.18 -11.99
CA TYR A 23 12.56 -15.39 -10.85
C TYR A 23 13.66 -14.43 -10.40
N LEU A 24 13.25 -13.29 -9.87
CA LEU A 24 14.14 -12.33 -9.20
C LEU A 24 13.75 -12.23 -7.74
N THR A 25 14.72 -12.40 -6.85
CA THR A 25 14.57 -12.06 -5.44
C THR A 25 14.54 -10.55 -5.26
N GLU A 26 14.23 -10.10 -4.04
CA GLU A 26 14.36 -8.69 -3.67
C GLU A 26 15.77 -8.14 -3.91
N HIS A 27 16.80 -8.94 -3.63
CA HIS A 27 18.18 -8.55 -3.88
C HIS A 27 18.46 -8.39 -5.38
N ASP A 28 18.08 -9.39 -6.18
CA ASP A 28 18.30 -9.38 -7.63
C ASP A 28 17.63 -8.19 -8.30
N LEU A 29 16.37 -7.93 -7.94
CA LEU A 29 15.63 -6.79 -8.46
C LEU A 29 16.22 -5.45 -7.99
N GLY A 30 16.65 -5.36 -6.73
CA GLY A 30 17.33 -4.19 -6.20
C GLY A 30 18.63 -3.90 -6.95
N SER A 31 19.45 -4.92 -7.22
CA SER A 31 20.68 -4.79 -8.00
C SER A 31 20.42 -4.31 -9.43
N TYR A 32 19.40 -4.86 -10.10
CA TYR A 32 18.97 -4.40 -11.41
C TYR A 32 18.58 -2.92 -11.40
N ILE A 33 17.75 -2.49 -10.43
CA ILE A 33 17.31 -1.09 -10.33
C ILE A 33 18.51 -0.18 -10.01
N ALA A 34 19.41 -0.60 -9.12
CA ALA A 34 20.60 0.18 -8.78
C ALA A 34 21.50 0.45 -9.98
N GLU A 35 21.67 -0.54 -10.88
CA GLU A 35 22.42 -0.35 -12.13
C GLU A 35 21.66 0.49 -13.16
N LEU A 36 20.33 0.47 -13.09
CA LEU A 36 19.48 1.28 -13.96
C LEU A 36 19.50 2.77 -13.59
N VAL A 37 19.58 3.11 -12.29
CA VAL A 37 19.48 4.50 -11.77
C VAL A 37 20.34 5.52 -12.53
N PRO A 38 21.65 5.29 -12.80
CA PRO A 38 22.48 6.25 -13.53
C PRO A 38 22.02 6.55 -14.96
N SER A 39 21.15 5.71 -15.54
CA SER A 39 20.58 5.91 -16.88
C SER A 39 19.23 6.64 -16.87
N LEU A 40 18.65 6.89 -15.69
CA LEU A 40 17.36 7.56 -15.54
C LEU A 40 17.59 9.06 -15.38
N ALA A 41 17.42 9.83 -16.47
CA ALA A 41 17.66 11.28 -16.49
C ALA A 41 16.86 12.04 -15.43
N ALA A 42 15.61 11.63 -15.15
CA ALA A 42 14.78 12.23 -14.11
C ALA A 42 15.25 11.97 -12.67
N LEU A 43 16.28 11.14 -12.48
CA LEU A 43 16.96 10.92 -11.20
C LEU A 43 18.34 11.58 -11.14
N ASP A 44 18.73 12.37 -12.15
CA ASP A 44 19.99 13.09 -12.12
C ASP A 44 20.02 14.06 -10.94
N GLY A 45 21.13 14.05 -10.20
CA GLY A 45 21.27 14.81 -8.95
C GLY A 45 20.67 14.16 -7.69
N LEU A 46 20.14 12.92 -7.76
CA LEU A 46 19.77 12.17 -6.56
C LEU A 46 21.01 11.93 -5.67
N ASP A 47 20.89 12.24 -4.37
CA ASP A 47 22.01 12.06 -3.45
C ASP A 47 22.42 10.58 -3.36
N SER A 48 23.72 10.32 -3.49
CA SER A 48 24.31 8.98 -3.38
C SER A 48 23.96 8.27 -2.06
N SER A 49 23.82 9.02 -0.96
CA SER A 49 23.41 8.51 0.35
C SER A 49 21.94 8.07 0.38
N PHE A 50 21.11 8.62 -0.49
CA PHE A 50 19.69 8.26 -0.62
C PHE A 50 19.45 7.10 -1.59
N THR A 51 20.41 6.80 -2.47
CA THR A 51 20.29 5.73 -3.49
C THR A 51 19.83 4.37 -2.92
N PRO A 52 20.35 3.87 -1.77
CA PRO A 52 19.86 2.62 -1.19
C PRO A 52 18.37 2.65 -0.83
N PHE A 53 17.88 3.78 -0.32
CA PHE A 53 16.46 3.96 0.02
C PHE A 53 15.60 4.05 -1.23
N TYR A 54 16.07 4.76 -2.26
CA TYR A 54 15.39 4.81 -3.56
C TYR A 54 15.22 3.41 -4.16
N VAL A 55 16.31 2.63 -4.23
CA VAL A 55 16.31 1.28 -4.77
C VAL A 55 15.36 0.38 -3.97
N CYS A 56 15.38 0.51 -2.64
CA CYS A 56 14.45 -0.19 -1.75
C CYS A 56 12.98 0.15 -2.09
N THR A 57 12.66 1.45 -2.19
CA THR A 57 11.31 1.95 -2.51
C THR A 57 10.82 1.44 -3.86
N ALA A 58 11.66 1.53 -4.89
CA ALA A 58 11.33 1.07 -6.24
C ALA A 58 11.14 -0.46 -6.27
N ALA A 59 12.08 -1.24 -5.73
CA ALA A 59 11.98 -2.70 -5.69
C ALA A 59 10.75 -3.17 -4.90
N ARG A 60 10.42 -2.46 -3.81
CA ARG A 60 9.27 -2.80 -2.96
C ARG A 60 7.95 -2.67 -3.70
N LYS A 61 7.78 -1.72 -4.62
CA LYS A 61 6.57 -1.62 -5.44
C LYS A 61 6.33 -2.89 -6.27
N PHE A 62 7.36 -3.41 -6.93
CA PHE A 62 7.24 -4.65 -7.71
C PHE A 62 6.91 -5.86 -6.83
N LEU A 63 7.66 -6.07 -5.75
CA LEU A 63 7.41 -7.18 -4.80
C LEU A 63 5.99 -7.06 -4.20
N PHE A 64 5.61 -5.82 -3.89
CA PHE A 64 4.28 -5.31 -3.60
C PHE A 64 3.16 -6.11 -4.26
N PHE A 65 3.09 -5.90 -5.56
CA PHE A 65 1.96 -6.24 -6.40
C PHE A 65 2.17 -7.54 -7.19
N LEU A 66 3.42 -7.95 -7.41
CA LEU A 66 3.75 -9.11 -8.25
C LEU A 66 4.09 -10.37 -7.44
N ASP A 67 4.17 -10.28 -6.11
CA ASP A 67 4.34 -11.42 -5.21
C ASP A 67 3.17 -11.56 -4.21
N PRO A 68 1.95 -11.85 -4.69
CA PRO A 68 0.76 -11.94 -3.83
C PRO A 68 0.87 -13.06 -2.78
N LEU A 69 1.71 -14.07 -3.03
CA LEU A 69 1.95 -15.20 -2.13
C LEU A 69 3.10 -14.94 -1.14
N ARG A 70 3.79 -13.79 -1.24
CA ARG A 70 4.91 -13.40 -0.38
C ARG A 70 6.04 -14.44 -0.37
N ALA A 71 6.31 -15.04 -1.52
CA ALA A 71 7.43 -15.94 -1.72
C ALA A 71 8.80 -15.23 -1.69
N ARG A 72 8.82 -13.91 -1.54
CA ARG A 72 10.00 -13.00 -1.58
C ARG A 72 10.71 -13.04 -2.93
N ARG A 73 9.95 -13.26 -4.00
CA ARG A 73 10.44 -13.32 -5.38
C ARG A 73 9.34 -13.01 -6.37
N VAL A 74 9.72 -12.44 -7.50
CA VAL A 74 8.81 -12.11 -8.62
C VAL A 74 9.25 -12.84 -9.88
N ARG A 75 8.29 -13.24 -10.72
CA ARG A 75 8.60 -13.82 -12.04
C ARG A 75 9.06 -12.71 -12.97
N ILE A 76 10.14 -12.94 -13.72
CA ILE A 76 10.63 -11.98 -14.73
C ILE A 76 9.54 -11.65 -15.74
N ARG A 77 8.74 -12.65 -16.13
CA ARG A 77 7.61 -12.44 -17.06
C ARG A 77 6.56 -11.48 -16.51
N ASP A 78 6.30 -11.53 -15.20
CA ASP A 78 5.33 -10.65 -14.57
C ASP A 78 5.87 -9.21 -14.53
N VAL A 79 7.16 -9.04 -14.21
CA VAL A 79 7.86 -7.74 -14.26
C VAL A 79 7.83 -7.14 -15.67
N LEU A 80 8.08 -7.95 -16.71
CA LEU A 80 8.06 -7.50 -18.11
C LEU A 80 6.65 -7.14 -18.62
N SER A 81 5.60 -7.59 -17.92
CA SER A 81 4.21 -7.40 -18.33
C SER A 81 3.45 -6.35 -17.51
N CYS A 82 4.03 -5.87 -16.41
CA CYS A 82 3.40 -4.89 -15.55
C CYS A 82 3.65 -3.47 -16.07
N SER A 83 2.72 -2.55 -15.79
CA SER A 83 2.88 -1.13 -16.11
C SER A 83 3.99 -0.46 -15.30
N PHE A 84 4.34 -0.99 -14.12
CA PHE A 84 5.34 -0.39 -13.24
C PHE A 84 6.73 -0.33 -13.88
N LEU A 85 7.06 -1.29 -14.75
CA LEU A 85 8.31 -1.28 -15.48
C LEU A 85 8.32 -0.17 -16.53
N ASP A 86 7.18 0.10 -17.17
CA ASP A 86 7.02 1.21 -18.10
C ASP A 86 7.18 2.55 -17.34
N ASP A 87 6.50 2.71 -16.20
CA ASP A 87 6.64 3.90 -15.33
C ASP A 87 8.10 4.15 -14.91
N LEU A 88 8.83 3.11 -14.49
CA LEU A 88 10.23 3.23 -14.09
C LEU A 88 11.13 3.66 -15.27
N LEU A 89 10.86 3.14 -16.47
CA LEU A 89 11.68 3.39 -17.65
C LEU A 89 11.34 4.71 -18.36
N GLU A 90 10.15 5.26 -18.13
CA GLU A 90 9.75 6.61 -18.54
C GLU A 90 10.68 7.68 -17.94
N LEU A 91 11.26 7.43 -16.77
CA LEU A 91 12.24 8.31 -16.12
C LEU A 91 13.56 8.49 -16.89
N ARG A 92 13.75 7.77 -18.00
CA ARG A 92 14.87 8.00 -18.94
C ARG A 92 14.68 9.24 -19.81
N GLU A 93 13.45 9.75 -19.93
CA GLU A 93 13.16 10.94 -20.73
C GLU A 93 13.71 12.19 -20.03
N GLU A 94 14.58 12.95 -20.73
CA GLU A 94 15.24 14.14 -20.18
C GLU A 94 14.25 15.28 -19.88
N ASP A 95 13.21 15.43 -20.71
CA ASP A 95 12.22 16.50 -20.63
C ASP A 95 10.86 16.00 -20.09
N LEU A 96 10.86 15.01 -19.19
CA LEU A 96 9.63 14.48 -18.61
C LEU A 96 8.89 15.60 -17.84
N PRO A 97 7.66 15.97 -18.24
CA PRO A 97 6.90 17.03 -17.57
C PRO A 97 6.73 16.80 -16.06
N MET A 98 6.80 17.89 -15.29
CA MET A 98 6.76 17.84 -13.83
C MET A 98 5.47 17.18 -13.28
N ASP A 99 4.34 17.40 -13.94
CA ASP A 99 3.05 16.79 -13.59
C ASP A 99 3.04 15.26 -13.79
N LEU A 100 3.75 14.75 -14.81
CA LEU A 100 3.94 13.31 -14.98
C LEU A 100 4.92 12.74 -13.94
N GLN A 101 5.98 13.48 -13.61
CA GLN A 101 6.89 13.09 -12.53
C GLN A 101 6.20 13.01 -11.17
N GLU A 102 5.28 13.93 -10.86
CA GLU A 102 4.50 13.94 -9.62
C GLU A 102 3.54 12.74 -9.53
N GLN A 103 3.01 12.27 -10.65
CA GLN A 103 2.14 11.08 -10.72
C GLN A 103 2.94 9.77 -10.72
N ASN A 104 4.17 9.80 -11.22
CA ASN A 104 5.03 8.63 -11.31
C ASN A 104 5.62 8.28 -9.93
N TRP A 105 5.25 7.12 -9.41
CA TRP A 105 5.74 6.63 -8.12
C TRP A 105 7.26 6.43 -8.05
N PHE A 106 7.89 6.15 -9.19
CA PHE A 106 9.33 5.90 -9.26
C PHE A 106 10.14 7.19 -9.38
N SER A 107 9.50 8.36 -9.51
CA SER A 107 10.22 9.63 -9.56
C SER A 107 10.97 9.92 -8.26
N ALA A 108 12.03 10.73 -8.36
CA ALA A 108 12.78 11.19 -7.19
C ALA A 108 11.85 11.91 -6.20
N ALA A 109 10.92 12.73 -6.70
CA ALA A 109 9.95 13.46 -5.88
C ALA A 109 9.05 12.52 -5.08
N SER A 110 8.50 11.47 -5.70
CA SER A 110 7.68 10.47 -5.02
C SER A 110 8.47 9.69 -3.96
N ALA A 111 9.68 9.23 -4.30
CA ALA A 111 10.52 8.49 -3.36
C ALA A 111 10.93 9.36 -2.16
N LEU A 112 11.32 10.61 -2.39
CA LEU A 112 11.68 11.57 -1.34
C LEU A 112 10.47 11.95 -0.49
N ARG A 113 9.27 12.08 -1.07
CA ARG A 113 8.04 12.33 -0.30
C ARG A 113 7.77 11.20 0.68
N VAL A 114 7.82 9.95 0.22
CA VAL A 114 7.54 8.77 1.06
C VAL A 114 8.61 8.61 2.15
N TYR A 115 9.88 8.80 1.80
CA TYR A 115 10.97 8.76 2.79
C TYR A 115 10.92 9.93 3.79
N GLY A 116 10.60 11.14 3.32
CA GLY A 116 10.44 12.31 4.18
C GLY A 116 9.27 12.13 5.16
N GLN A 117 8.17 11.51 4.74
CA GLN A 117 7.07 11.13 5.63
C GLN A 117 7.53 10.14 6.70
N TYR A 118 8.33 9.13 6.33
CA TYR A 118 8.94 8.20 7.29
C TYR A 118 9.76 8.92 8.36
N LEU A 119 10.69 9.79 7.94
CA LEU A 119 11.55 10.55 8.85
C LEU A 119 10.76 11.52 9.75
N ASN A 120 9.66 12.09 9.25
CA ASN A 120 8.81 12.97 10.05
C ASN A 120 8.01 12.21 11.12
N LEU A 121 7.75 10.91 10.91
CA LEU A 121 7.09 10.06 11.90
C LEU A 121 8.09 9.61 12.97
N ASP A 122 9.33 9.29 12.59
CA ASP A 122 10.42 8.87 13.49
C ASP A 122 10.93 10.05 14.36
N ARG A 123 10.26 10.28 15.50
CA ARG A 123 10.52 11.44 16.37
C ARG A 123 11.80 11.32 17.19
N ASP A 124 12.17 10.10 17.58
CA ASP A 124 13.39 9.84 18.35
C ASP A 124 14.61 9.58 17.45
N GLN A 125 14.39 9.53 16.13
CA GLN A 125 15.42 9.40 15.08
C GLN A 125 16.22 8.11 15.24
N ASN A 126 15.56 7.06 15.73
CA ASN A 126 16.18 5.76 15.93
C ASN A 126 16.21 4.91 14.64
N GLY A 127 15.58 5.39 13.57
CA GLY A 127 15.50 4.76 12.26
C GLY A 127 14.34 3.78 12.10
N MET A 128 13.44 3.69 13.08
CA MET A 128 12.31 2.75 13.16
C MET A 128 11.04 3.49 13.60
N LEU A 129 9.87 2.91 13.37
CA LEU A 129 8.59 3.52 13.74
C LEU A 129 7.86 2.70 14.80
N SER A 130 7.61 3.32 15.95
CA SER A 130 6.72 2.77 16.95
C SER A 130 5.25 2.92 16.52
N ILE A 131 4.35 2.23 17.23
CA ILE A 131 2.91 2.43 17.03
C ILE A 131 2.46 3.88 17.27
N ASN A 132 3.14 4.60 18.17
CA ASN A 132 2.78 5.98 18.50
C ASN A 132 3.23 6.93 17.39
N ASP A 133 4.33 6.62 16.70
CA ASP A 133 4.78 7.37 15.54
C ASP A 133 3.82 7.17 14.37
N LEU A 134 3.43 5.92 14.09
CA LEU A 134 2.44 5.59 13.06
C LEU A 134 1.07 6.21 13.29
N ALA A 135 0.71 6.56 14.54
CA ALA A 135 -0.52 7.29 14.83
C ALA A 135 -0.55 8.70 14.21
N GLY A 136 0.60 9.26 13.85
CA GLY A 136 0.73 10.51 13.11
C GLY A 136 0.67 10.36 11.59
N TYR A 137 0.51 9.14 11.05
CA TYR A 137 0.49 8.94 9.60
C TYR A 137 -0.74 9.60 8.95
N GLY A 138 -0.52 10.28 7.82
CA GLY A 138 -1.58 10.94 7.05
C GLY A 138 -2.27 12.04 7.87
N SER A 139 -3.58 11.93 8.05
CA SER A 139 -4.37 12.84 8.89
C SER A 139 -4.38 12.46 10.38
N GLY A 140 -3.65 11.41 10.78
CA GLY A 140 -3.66 10.88 12.15
C GLY A 140 -5.00 10.23 12.56
N THR A 141 -5.81 9.84 11.58
CA THR A 141 -7.14 9.25 11.82
C THR A 141 -7.17 7.72 11.76
N LEU A 142 -6.04 7.08 11.46
CA LEU A 142 -5.91 5.62 11.57
C LEU A 142 -6.15 5.19 13.03
N THR A 143 -6.98 4.19 13.22
CA THR A 143 -7.33 3.73 14.56
C THR A 143 -6.17 2.99 15.22
N ARG A 144 -6.07 3.10 16.55
CA ARG A 144 -5.08 2.33 17.32
C ARG A 144 -5.27 0.83 17.13
N ALA A 145 -6.51 0.34 17.01
CA ALA A 145 -6.81 -1.07 16.74
C ALA A 145 -6.22 -1.53 15.40
N PHE A 146 -6.36 -0.74 14.33
CA PHE A 146 -5.73 -1.03 13.04
C PHE A 146 -4.20 -1.02 13.15
N LEU A 147 -3.59 0.01 13.73
CA LEU A 147 -2.14 0.12 13.84
C LEU A 147 -1.51 -0.99 14.69
N GLN A 148 -2.17 -1.41 15.78
CA GLN A 148 -1.76 -2.58 16.56
C GLN A 148 -1.70 -3.85 15.70
N ARG A 149 -2.71 -4.04 14.85
CA ARG A 149 -2.76 -5.18 13.94
C ARG A 149 -1.71 -5.10 12.84
N VAL A 150 -1.41 -3.91 12.32
CA VAL A 150 -0.31 -3.71 11.36
C VAL A 150 1.02 -4.16 11.97
N ILE A 151 1.35 -3.69 13.18
CA ILE A 151 2.58 -4.06 13.91
C ILE A 151 2.65 -5.58 14.16
N GLN A 152 1.52 -6.22 14.48
CA GLN A 152 1.47 -7.68 14.67
C GLN A 152 1.63 -8.49 13.37
N GLN A 153 1.42 -7.87 12.21
CA GLN A 153 1.41 -8.54 10.89
C GLN A 153 2.64 -8.25 10.03
N CYS A 154 3.49 -7.32 10.45
CA CYS A 154 4.76 -7.01 9.79
C CYS A 154 5.95 -7.54 10.59
N MET A 155 7.13 -7.49 9.99
CA MET A 155 8.36 -7.71 10.74
C MET A 155 8.60 -6.49 11.63
N THR A 156 8.99 -6.74 12.88
CA THR A 156 9.33 -5.68 13.83
C THR A 156 10.59 -6.01 14.58
N TYR A 157 11.29 -4.98 15.02
CA TYR A 157 12.46 -5.07 15.88
C TYR A 157 12.10 -4.33 17.17
N ASP A 158 12.04 -5.06 18.28
CA ASP A 158 11.59 -4.54 19.58
C ASP A 158 10.21 -3.84 19.56
N GLY A 159 9.33 -4.30 18.67
CA GLY A 159 7.98 -3.76 18.50
C GLY A 159 7.87 -2.56 17.55
N GLU A 160 8.98 -2.19 16.89
CA GLU A 160 9.06 -1.08 15.95
C GLU A 160 9.22 -1.56 14.50
N MET A 161 8.67 -0.79 13.58
CA MET A 161 8.57 -1.07 12.16
C MET A 161 9.76 -0.46 11.40
N ASP A 162 10.35 -1.24 10.48
CA ASP A 162 11.40 -0.73 9.58
C ASP A 162 10.82 -0.03 8.34
N TYR A 163 11.68 0.68 7.60
CA TYR A 163 11.29 1.37 6.37
C TYR A 163 10.65 0.43 5.33
N LYS A 164 11.10 -0.82 5.22
CA LYS A 164 10.54 -1.80 4.28
C LYS A 164 9.10 -2.16 4.61
N SER A 165 8.81 -2.41 5.89
CA SER A 165 7.46 -2.71 6.37
C SER A 165 6.56 -1.48 6.28
N TYR A 166 7.11 -0.28 6.49
CA TYR A 166 6.40 0.98 6.25
C TYR A 166 6.00 1.15 4.78
N LEU A 167 6.90 0.85 3.84
CA LEU A 167 6.57 0.90 2.41
C LEU A 167 5.40 -0.03 2.05
N ASP A 168 5.32 -1.23 2.61
CA ASP A 168 4.15 -2.11 2.41
C ASP A 168 2.85 -1.48 2.90
N LEU A 169 2.90 -0.81 4.07
CA LEU A 169 1.74 -0.13 4.62
C LEU A 169 1.30 1.03 3.70
N VAL A 170 2.25 1.87 3.24
CA VAL A 170 1.97 2.98 2.33
C VAL A 170 1.37 2.46 1.02
N LEU A 171 1.99 1.46 0.40
CA LEU A 171 1.49 0.86 -0.84
C LEU A 171 0.07 0.30 -0.67
N ALA A 172 -0.24 -0.32 0.47
CA ALA A 172 -1.58 -0.82 0.77
C ALA A 172 -2.61 0.30 0.96
N LEU A 173 -2.27 1.38 1.67
CA LEU A 173 -3.18 2.47 1.96
C LEU A 173 -3.44 3.38 0.76
N GLU A 174 -2.45 3.60 -0.10
CA GLU A 174 -2.62 4.42 -1.31
C GLU A 174 -3.31 3.66 -2.45
N ASN A 175 -3.25 2.31 -2.46
CA ASN A 175 -3.76 1.49 -3.56
C ASN A 175 -4.90 0.56 -3.13
N ARG A 176 -5.79 0.98 -2.22
CA ARG A 176 -6.85 0.14 -1.62
C ARG A 176 -7.80 -0.56 -2.61
N ARG A 177 -7.84 -0.13 -3.87
CA ARG A 177 -8.62 -0.77 -4.94
C ARG A 177 -7.93 -1.99 -5.55
N GLU A 178 -6.62 -2.08 -5.41
CA GLU A 178 -5.83 -3.17 -5.97
C GLU A 178 -5.99 -4.46 -5.13
N PRO A 179 -6.10 -5.64 -5.78
CA PRO A 179 -6.21 -6.91 -5.09
C PRO A 179 -5.08 -7.18 -4.08
N ALA A 180 -3.84 -6.80 -4.40
CA ALA A 180 -2.69 -6.98 -3.52
C ALA A 180 -2.79 -6.13 -2.24
N ALA A 181 -3.27 -4.89 -2.37
CA ALA A 181 -3.53 -4.01 -1.23
C ALA A 181 -4.67 -4.53 -0.36
N LEU A 182 -5.78 -4.97 -0.97
CA LEU A 182 -6.87 -5.62 -0.26
C LEU A 182 -6.40 -6.87 0.48
N ALA A 183 -5.53 -7.69 -0.13
CA ALA A 183 -4.96 -8.86 0.52
C ALA A 183 -4.10 -8.49 1.74
N TYR A 184 -3.30 -7.42 1.63
CA TYR A 184 -2.55 -6.89 2.78
C TYR A 184 -3.50 -6.48 3.91
N LEU A 185 -4.50 -5.65 3.61
CA LEU A 185 -5.42 -5.09 4.60
C LEU A 185 -6.33 -6.15 5.20
N PHE A 186 -6.81 -7.09 4.40
CA PHE A 186 -7.61 -8.21 4.87
C PHE A 186 -6.88 -9.03 5.92
N ARG A 187 -5.58 -9.29 5.73
CA ARG A 187 -4.77 -10.02 6.72
C ARG A 187 -4.54 -9.23 8.01
N VAL A 188 -4.50 -7.90 7.93
CA VAL A 188 -4.49 -7.04 9.13
C VAL A 188 -5.83 -7.16 9.87
N LEU A 189 -6.94 -7.13 9.12
CA LEU A 189 -8.29 -7.22 9.64
C LEU A 189 -8.67 -8.62 10.15
N ASP A 190 -8.14 -9.70 9.57
CA ASP A 190 -8.42 -11.08 10.00
C ASP A 190 -7.65 -11.42 11.28
N ILE A 191 -8.17 -10.93 12.42
CA ILE A 191 -7.53 -11.03 13.74
C ILE A 191 -7.26 -12.49 14.10
N ASN A 192 -8.16 -13.40 13.74
CA ASN A 192 -8.10 -14.81 14.07
C ASN A 192 -7.40 -15.66 13.00
N SER A 193 -6.97 -15.07 11.88
CA SER A 193 -6.39 -15.79 10.72
C SER A 193 -7.28 -16.94 10.24
N GLN A 194 -8.60 -16.74 10.28
CA GLN A 194 -9.60 -17.76 9.96
C GLN A 194 -10.04 -17.73 8.48
N GLY A 195 -9.52 -16.77 7.71
CA GLY A 195 -9.81 -16.60 6.28
C GLY A 195 -11.11 -15.85 5.98
N TYR A 196 -11.76 -15.28 7.01
CA TYR A 196 -12.96 -14.46 6.84
C TYR A 196 -13.12 -13.41 7.96
N LEU A 197 -13.76 -12.30 7.63
CA LEU A 197 -14.22 -11.28 8.57
C LEU A 197 -15.68 -11.58 8.94
N ASP A 198 -15.96 -11.63 10.23
CA ASP A 198 -17.30 -11.80 10.79
C ASP A 198 -17.72 -10.56 11.59
N ALA A 199 -18.95 -10.56 12.10
CA ALA A 199 -19.47 -9.45 12.89
C ALA A 199 -18.61 -9.11 14.12
N PHE A 200 -17.96 -10.11 14.73
CA PHE A 200 -17.06 -9.86 15.87
C PHE A 200 -15.83 -9.05 15.43
N THR A 201 -15.24 -9.44 14.30
CA THR A 201 -14.09 -8.76 13.72
C THR A 201 -14.44 -7.33 13.30
N LEU A 202 -15.58 -7.12 12.64
CA LEU A 202 -16.05 -5.78 12.28
C LEU A 202 -16.28 -4.91 13.52
N ASN A 203 -16.92 -5.44 14.56
CA ASN A 203 -17.20 -4.71 15.79
C ASN A 203 -15.91 -4.31 16.52
N TYR A 204 -14.89 -5.17 16.51
CA TYR A 204 -13.60 -4.88 17.14
C TYR A 204 -12.96 -3.59 16.57
N PHE A 205 -12.90 -3.46 15.24
CA PHE A 205 -12.35 -2.26 14.61
C PHE A 205 -13.30 -1.06 14.73
N PHE A 206 -14.60 -1.29 14.55
CA PHE A 206 -15.60 -0.23 14.63
C PHE A 206 -15.65 0.43 16.01
N LYS A 207 -15.43 -0.32 17.09
CA LYS A 207 -15.37 0.24 18.44
C LYS A 207 -14.28 1.31 18.59
N ALA A 208 -13.11 1.10 17.97
CA ALA A 208 -12.04 2.10 17.99
C ALA A 208 -12.40 3.36 17.20
N ILE A 209 -13.25 3.24 16.17
CA ILE A 209 -13.78 4.38 15.42
C ILE A 209 -14.80 5.14 16.26
N GLN A 210 -15.74 4.43 16.90
CA GLN A 210 -16.71 5.06 17.81
C GLN A 210 -16.02 5.84 18.94
N GLU A 211 -14.94 5.30 19.52
CA GLU A 211 -14.14 6.01 20.52
C GLU A 211 -13.57 7.32 19.97
N GLN A 212 -13.04 7.32 18.73
CA GLN A 212 -12.56 8.54 18.08
C GLN A 212 -13.71 9.50 17.72
N MET A 213 -14.88 9.01 17.32
CA MET A 213 -16.07 9.84 17.04
C MET A 213 -16.52 10.61 18.29
N VAL A 214 -16.64 9.91 19.42
CA VAL A 214 -17.01 10.51 20.71
C VAL A 214 -15.97 11.55 21.15
N ALA A 215 -14.68 11.26 20.95
CA ALA A 215 -13.61 12.22 21.23
C ALA A 215 -13.70 13.50 20.37
N HIS A 216 -14.28 13.42 19.18
CA HIS A 216 -14.54 14.57 18.30
C HIS A 216 -15.95 15.17 18.48
N GLY A 217 -16.70 14.73 19.50
CA GLY A 217 -18.02 15.28 19.82
C GLY A 217 -19.16 14.82 18.91
N ALA A 218 -18.96 13.77 18.11
CA ALA A 218 -20.01 13.17 17.29
C ALA A 218 -20.81 12.12 18.07
N GLU A 219 -22.10 11.97 17.73
CA GLU A 219 -22.93 10.91 18.31
C GLU A 219 -22.50 9.53 17.78
N PRO A 220 -22.48 8.50 18.64
CA PRO A 220 -22.08 7.17 18.22
C PRO A 220 -23.12 6.56 17.28
N VAL A 221 -22.65 6.06 16.14
CA VAL A 221 -23.48 5.31 15.18
C VAL A 221 -23.66 3.87 15.66
N ASN A 222 -24.84 3.30 15.41
CA ASN A 222 -25.15 1.91 15.76
C ASN A 222 -24.32 0.93 14.93
N PHE A 223 -23.66 -0.01 15.59
CA PHE A 223 -22.84 -1.02 14.91
C PHE A 223 -23.66 -1.95 14.01
N ASP A 224 -24.88 -2.32 14.41
CA ASP A 224 -25.67 -3.26 13.62
C ASP A 224 -26.03 -2.69 12.25
N ASP A 225 -26.30 -1.39 12.16
CA ASP A 225 -26.60 -0.70 10.90
C ASP A 225 -25.35 -0.66 10.00
N VAL A 226 -24.19 -0.27 10.54
CA VAL A 226 -22.92 -0.25 9.78
C VAL A 226 -22.50 -1.64 9.31
N LYS A 227 -22.70 -2.65 10.17
CA LYS A 227 -22.44 -4.06 9.84
C LYS A 227 -23.33 -4.48 8.69
N ASP A 228 -24.65 -4.27 8.78
CA ASP A 228 -25.58 -4.67 7.73
C ASP A 228 -25.27 -3.95 6.41
N GLU A 229 -24.90 -2.66 6.44
CA GLU A 229 -24.45 -1.93 5.25
C GLU A 229 -23.18 -2.51 4.61
N ILE A 230 -22.17 -2.89 5.40
CA ILE A 230 -20.96 -3.55 4.89
C ILE A 230 -21.33 -4.89 4.24
N PHE A 231 -22.19 -5.69 4.87
CA PHE A 231 -22.62 -6.98 4.32
C PHE A 231 -23.43 -6.83 3.03
N ASP A 232 -24.33 -5.85 2.95
CA ASP A 232 -25.14 -5.57 1.76
C ASP A 232 -24.31 -5.01 0.59
N MET A 233 -23.26 -4.25 0.90
CA MET A 233 -22.31 -3.73 -0.07
C MET A 233 -21.41 -4.83 -0.65
N ILE A 234 -20.90 -5.72 0.20
CA ILE A 234 -19.96 -6.76 -0.21
C ILE A 234 -20.69 -7.97 -0.81
N ARG A 235 -21.90 -8.28 -0.35
CA ARG A 235 -22.71 -9.44 -0.76
C ARG A 235 -21.90 -10.73 -0.72
N PRO A 236 -21.36 -11.11 0.45
CA PRO A 236 -20.53 -12.29 0.56
C PRO A 236 -21.29 -13.56 0.18
N GLU A 237 -20.56 -14.56 -0.31
CA GLU A 237 -21.15 -15.86 -0.63
C GLU A 237 -21.75 -16.55 0.60
N HIS A 238 -21.11 -16.38 1.76
CA HIS A 238 -21.63 -16.84 3.03
C HIS A 238 -22.25 -15.66 3.81
N PRO A 239 -23.52 -15.75 4.25
CA PRO A 239 -24.26 -14.61 4.81
C PRO A 239 -23.62 -13.89 6.00
N SER A 240 -22.76 -14.59 6.75
CA SER A 240 -22.09 -14.05 7.94
C SER A 240 -20.56 -13.98 7.87
N ARG A 241 -19.97 -14.20 6.68
CA ARG A 241 -18.51 -14.28 6.52
C ARG A 241 -18.06 -13.58 5.24
N ILE A 242 -17.27 -12.53 5.38
CA ILE A 242 -16.66 -11.82 4.26
C ILE A 242 -15.25 -12.37 4.03
N THR A 243 -15.00 -12.97 2.89
CA THR A 243 -13.66 -13.42 2.49
C THR A 243 -12.92 -12.35 1.69
N LEU A 244 -11.60 -12.50 1.51
CA LEU A 244 -10.84 -11.66 0.60
C LEU A 244 -11.41 -11.70 -0.83
N GLN A 245 -11.86 -12.87 -1.28
CA GLN A 245 -12.45 -13.01 -2.61
C GLN A 245 -13.77 -12.25 -2.75
N ASP A 246 -14.57 -12.17 -1.68
CA ASP A 246 -15.77 -11.34 -1.66
C ASP A 246 -15.44 -9.85 -1.76
N LEU A 247 -14.43 -9.36 -1.02
CA LEU A 247 -13.97 -7.97 -1.10
C LEU A 247 -13.51 -7.58 -2.51
N ILE A 248 -12.80 -8.48 -3.19
CA ILE A 248 -12.31 -8.24 -4.56
C ILE A 248 -13.46 -8.31 -5.56
N ARG A 249 -14.31 -9.35 -5.48
CA ARG A 249 -15.41 -9.59 -6.43
C ARG A 249 -16.50 -8.51 -6.37
N SER A 250 -16.74 -7.94 -5.20
CA SER A 250 -17.78 -6.92 -5.02
C SER A 250 -17.46 -5.59 -5.70
N GLY A 251 -16.17 -5.30 -5.98
CA GLY A 251 -15.72 -3.98 -6.43
C GLY A 251 -15.74 -2.89 -5.34
N HIS A 252 -16.30 -3.20 -4.16
CA HIS A 252 -16.47 -2.28 -3.05
C HIS A 252 -15.57 -2.58 -1.84
N GLY A 253 -14.65 -3.55 -1.98
CA GLY A 253 -13.73 -3.92 -0.90
C GLY A 253 -12.95 -2.74 -0.34
N HIS A 254 -12.52 -1.80 -1.19
CA HIS A 254 -11.80 -0.60 -0.79
C HIS A 254 -12.60 0.29 0.18
N THR A 255 -13.91 0.46 -0.05
CA THR A 255 -14.81 1.20 0.83
C THR A 255 -15.00 0.47 2.15
N ALA A 256 -15.29 -0.82 2.11
CA ALA A 256 -15.50 -1.63 3.31
C ALA A 256 -14.25 -1.66 4.22
N VAL A 257 -13.05 -1.80 3.66
CA VAL A 257 -11.84 -1.73 4.48
C VAL A 257 -11.64 -0.31 5.03
N SER A 258 -11.80 0.74 4.23
CA SER A 258 -11.63 2.14 4.68
C SER A 258 -12.54 2.50 5.86
N ILE A 259 -13.78 2.01 5.87
CA ILE A 259 -14.70 2.14 7.00
C ILE A 259 -14.11 1.57 8.29
N LEU A 260 -13.27 0.54 8.23
CA LEU A 260 -12.73 -0.17 9.39
C LEU A 260 -11.34 0.32 9.82
N LEU A 261 -10.59 1.03 8.95
CA LEU A 261 -9.21 1.42 9.26
C LEU A 261 -9.13 2.72 10.05
N GLU A 262 -9.94 3.73 9.67
CA GLU A 262 -9.75 5.13 10.06
C GLU A 262 -11.06 5.92 10.13
N LEU A 263 -11.11 6.91 11.03
CA LEU A 263 -12.28 7.78 11.22
C LEU A 263 -12.64 8.58 9.97
N HIS A 264 -11.65 9.11 9.24
CA HIS A 264 -11.91 9.89 8.03
C HIS A 264 -12.56 9.03 6.93
N GLY A 265 -12.13 7.77 6.80
CA GLY A 265 -12.72 6.79 5.88
C GLY A 265 -14.17 6.48 6.23
N PHE A 266 -14.47 6.34 7.52
CA PHE A 266 -15.85 6.22 8.01
C PHE A 266 -16.68 7.47 7.70
N TRP A 267 -16.21 8.66 8.04
CA TRP A 267 -16.96 9.90 7.77
C TRP A 267 -17.17 10.19 6.28
N ALA A 268 -16.21 9.87 5.42
CA ALA A 268 -16.37 10.00 3.98
C ALA A 268 -17.50 9.09 3.45
N TYR A 269 -17.67 7.91 4.07
CA TYR A 269 -18.74 6.99 3.76
C TYR A 269 -20.10 7.48 4.28
N GLU A 270 -20.19 7.90 5.54
CA GLU A 270 -21.44 8.42 6.13
C GLU A 270 -21.95 9.65 5.36
N ASN A 271 -21.04 10.53 4.91
CA ASN A 271 -21.39 11.74 4.18
C ASN A 271 -21.44 11.56 2.65
N ARG A 272 -21.39 10.32 2.14
CA ARG A 272 -21.30 10.03 0.69
C ARG A 272 -22.41 10.68 -0.13
N GLU A 273 -23.63 10.73 0.39
CA GLU A 273 -24.79 11.30 -0.31
C GLU A 273 -24.70 12.82 -0.40
N ALA A 274 -24.27 13.48 0.69
CA ALA A 274 -24.04 14.92 0.71
C ALA A 274 -22.88 15.34 -0.19
N LEU A 275 -21.81 14.54 -0.23
CA LEU A 275 -20.66 14.77 -1.11
C LEU A 275 -21.04 14.59 -2.59
N ALA A 276 -21.85 13.57 -2.92
CA ALA A 276 -22.35 13.37 -4.28
C ALA A 276 -23.25 14.54 -4.72
N ALA A 277 -24.16 14.99 -3.85
CA ALA A 277 -25.04 16.13 -4.14
C ALA A 277 -24.27 17.46 -4.31
N ALA A 278 -23.15 17.65 -3.61
CA ALA A 278 -22.31 18.84 -3.77
C ALA A 278 -21.49 18.82 -5.08
N GLY A 279 -21.06 17.64 -5.54
CA GLY A 279 -20.32 17.46 -6.78
C GLY A 279 -21.14 17.68 -8.05
N ASP A 280 -22.45 17.39 -8.02
CA ASP A 280 -23.37 17.64 -9.14
C ASP A 280 -23.74 19.14 -9.31
N HIS A 281 -23.30 20.00 -8.37
CA HIS A 281 -23.56 21.44 -8.36
C HIS A 281 -22.31 22.30 -8.61
N ALA A 282 -21.17 21.69 -8.97
CA ALA A 282 -19.91 22.36 -9.31
C ALA A 282 -19.57 22.18 -10.80
#